data_AF-A0A432XNK2-F1
#
_entry.id   AF-A0A432XNK2-F1
#
_cell.length_a   1.000
_cell.length_b   1.000
_cell.length_c   1.000
_cell.angle_alpha   90.00
_cell.angle_beta   90.00
_cell.angle_gamma   90.00
#
_symmetry.space_group_name_H-M   'P 1'
#
loop_
_entity.id
_entity.type
_entity.pdbx_description
1 polymer ?
#
loop_
_entity_poly.entity_id
_entity_poly.type
_entity_poly.pdbx_seq_one_letter_code
_entity_poly.pdbx_strand_id
1 'polypeptide(L)'
;MSSFYPEERFGFSRQSLQAKSEIKAAYDHAKRALSGGLVKTKEQATKEAEELQVELARLRTELEVYKQREELWQRRWQQIAFHVRQKGIQMASVDKAPPDGADLPSNTESAKILKMFDKEIPPSGRV
;
A
#
# COMPACT_ATOMS: atom_id res chain seq x y z
N MET A 1 -23.79 39.71 -28.07
CA MET A 1 -22.63 39.07 -28.74
C MET A 1 -21.52 40.11 -28.89
N SER A 2 -20.51 40.07 -28.03
CA SER A 2 -19.36 40.98 -28.15
C SER A 2 -18.40 40.44 -29.21
N SER A 3 -18.19 41.21 -30.27
CA SER A 3 -17.33 40.83 -31.39
C SER A 3 -15.87 40.89 -30.92
N PHE A 4 -15.23 39.73 -30.76
CA PHE A 4 -13.83 39.63 -30.36
C PHE A 4 -12.95 39.91 -31.59
N TYR A 5 -12.15 40.98 -31.55
CA TYR A 5 -11.23 41.34 -32.62
C TYR A 5 -9.82 40.82 -32.29
N PRO A 6 -9.31 39.80 -33.01
CA PRO A 6 -7.97 39.23 -32.78
C PRO A 6 -6.84 40.24 -33.00
N GLU A 7 -7.11 41.30 -33.76
CA GLU A 7 -6.19 42.41 -34.04
C GLU A 7 -5.74 43.10 -32.76
N GLU A 8 -6.63 43.28 -31.79
CA GLU A 8 -6.33 43.99 -30.54
C GLU A 8 -5.44 43.20 -29.58
N ARG A 9 -5.41 41.86 -29.67
CA ARG A 9 -4.66 41.01 -28.72
C ARG A 9 -3.38 40.43 -29.28
N PHE A 10 -3.31 40.18 -30.59
CA PHE A 10 -2.21 39.41 -31.18
C PHE A 10 -1.58 40.09 -32.40
N GLY A 11 -2.05 41.28 -32.81
CA GLY A 11 -1.45 42.06 -33.89
C GLY A 11 -1.57 41.45 -35.29
N PHE A 12 -2.41 40.43 -35.47
CA PHE A 12 -2.67 39.80 -36.77
C PHE A 12 -4.03 40.24 -37.33
N SER A 13 -4.05 40.72 -38.58
CA SER A 13 -5.31 41.06 -39.26
C SER A 13 -6.16 39.82 -39.51
N ARG A 14 -7.49 40.00 -39.55
CA ARG A 14 -8.42 38.90 -39.89
C ARG A 14 -8.10 38.26 -41.26
N GLN A 15 -7.58 39.05 -42.21
CA GLN A 15 -7.13 38.58 -43.51
C GLN A 15 -5.86 37.72 -43.40
N SER A 16 -4.90 38.08 -42.53
CA SER A 16 -3.69 37.29 -42.28
C SER A 16 -3.99 35.91 -41.67
N LEU A 17 -5.03 35.81 -40.84
CA LEU A 17 -5.52 34.55 -40.29
C LEU A 17 -6.28 33.69 -41.33
N GLN A 18 -6.95 34.31 -42.30
CA GLN A 18 -7.55 33.60 -43.44
C GLN A 18 -6.50 33.14 -44.46
N ALA A 19 -5.41 33.90 -44.64
CA ALA A 19 -4.33 33.59 -45.57
C ALA A 19 -3.45 32.41 -45.12
N LYS A 20 -3.41 32.09 -43.82
CA LYS A 20 -2.67 30.94 -43.25
C LYS A 20 -3.62 30.02 -42.48
N SER A 21 -4.49 29.34 -43.22
CA SER A 21 -5.49 28.41 -42.70
C SER A 21 -4.91 27.35 -41.76
N GLU A 22 -3.67 26.91 -41.98
CA GLU A 22 -2.93 25.97 -41.13
C GLU A 22 -2.69 26.51 -39.71
N ILE A 23 -2.33 27.79 -39.57
CA ILE A 23 -2.11 28.42 -38.26
C ILE A 23 -3.42 28.54 -37.49
N LYS A 24 -4.51 28.91 -38.19
CA LYS A 24 -5.84 28.97 -37.60
C LYS A 24 -6.32 27.59 -37.16
N ALA A 25 -6.12 26.56 -37.98
CA ALA A 25 -6.45 25.18 -37.64
C ALA A 25 -5.64 24.68 -36.45
N ALA A 26 -4.34 24.96 -36.39
CA ALA A 26 -3.48 24.62 -35.26
C ALA A 26 -3.89 25.33 -33.97
N TYR A 27 -4.26 26.61 -34.05
CA TYR A 27 -4.78 27.38 -32.92
C TYR A 27 -6.14 26.85 -32.44
N ASP A 28 -7.09 26.60 -33.34
CA ASP A 28 -8.40 26.07 -32.99
C ASP A 28 -8.30 24.64 -32.43
N HIS A 29 -7.34 23.86 -32.92
CA HIS A 29 -7.00 22.54 -32.39
C HIS A 29 -6.38 22.65 -31.00
N ALA A 30 -5.40 23.52 -30.78
CA ALA A 30 -4.81 23.76 -29.46
C ALA A 30 -5.85 24.26 -28.46
N LYS A 31 -6.71 25.20 -28.88
CA LYS A 31 -7.80 25.73 -28.06
C LYS A 31 -8.81 24.64 -27.72
N ARG A 32 -9.21 23.78 -28.69
CA ARG A 32 -10.10 22.64 -28.44
C ARG A 32 -9.46 21.56 -27.58
N ALA A 33 -8.17 21.28 -27.75
CA ALA A 33 -7.43 20.34 -26.93
C ALA A 33 -7.33 20.84 -25.47
N LEU A 34 -7.06 22.13 -25.28
CA LEU A 34 -7.05 22.78 -23.97
C LEU A 34 -8.45 22.90 -23.35
N SER A 35 -9.49 23.13 -24.17
CA SER A 35 -10.87 23.27 -23.68
C SER A 35 -11.63 21.95 -23.53
N GLY A 36 -11.15 20.86 -24.14
CA GLY A 36 -11.89 19.61 -24.29
C GLY A 36 -11.17 18.35 -23.80
N GLY A 37 -9.90 18.41 -23.38
CA GLY A 37 -9.13 17.22 -23.02
C GLY A 37 -8.89 17.10 -21.53
N LEU A 38 -9.82 16.50 -20.78
CA LEU A 38 -9.60 15.74 -19.53
C LEU A 38 -8.45 16.21 -18.60
N VAL A 39 -8.24 17.52 -18.44
CA VAL A 39 -7.35 18.04 -17.41
C VAL A 39 -8.19 17.98 -16.14
N LYS A 40 -7.91 17.01 -15.27
CA LYS A 40 -8.41 17.05 -13.89
C LYS A 40 -8.19 18.47 -13.40
N THR A 41 -9.26 19.14 -12.97
CA THR A 41 -9.12 20.50 -12.46
C THR A 41 -8.04 20.48 -11.39
N LYS A 42 -7.28 21.56 -11.25
CA LYS A 42 -6.22 21.64 -10.23
C LYS A 42 -6.76 21.18 -8.86
N GLU A 43 -8.00 21.55 -8.55
CA GLU A 43 -8.75 21.14 -7.35
C GLU A 43 -9.02 19.62 -7.26
N GLN A 44 -9.44 18.98 -8.36
CA GLN A 44 -9.66 17.53 -8.39
C GLN A 44 -8.33 16.78 -8.22
N ALA A 45 -7.26 17.24 -8.87
CA ALA A 45 -5.93 16.63 -8.74
C ALA A 45 -5.35 16.82 -7.34
N THR A 46 -5.56 17.98 -6.69
CA THR A 46 -5.12 18.20 -5.31
C THR A 46 -5.90 17.33 -4.33
N LYS A 47 -7.21 17.20 -4.51
CA LYS A 47 -8.04 16.37 -3.64
C LYS A 47 -7.63 14.90 -3.70
N GLU A 48 -7.43 14.36 -4.90
CA GLU A 48 -6.95 12.98 -5.06
C GLU A 48 -5.55 12.80 -4.47
N ALA A 49 -4.65 13.78 -4.62
CA ALA A 49 -3.33 13.72 -4.03
C ALA A 49 -3.38 13.70 -2.49
N GLU A 50 -4.27 14.48 -1.89
CA GLU A 50 -4.51 14.48 -0.44
C GLU A 50 -5.08 13.14 0.04
N GLU A 51 -6.09 12.60 -0.66
CA GLU A 51 -6.67 11.28 -0.36
C GLU A 51 -5.61 10.17 -0.42
N LEU A 52 -4.79 10.16 -1.48
CA LEU A 52 -3.69 9.22 -1.63
C LEU A 52 -2.63 9.38 -0.54
N GLN A 53 -2.32 10.60 -0.11
CA GLN A 53 -1.38 10.82 0.99
C GLN A 53 -1.89 10.25 2.32
N VAL A 54 -3.18 10.42 2.61
CA VAL A 54 -3.81 9.84 3.80
C VAL A 54 -3.76 8.32 3.75
N GLU A 55 -4.09 7.72 2.60
CA GLU A 55 -4.04 6.28 2.42
C GLU A 55 -2.61 5.74 2.54
N LEU A 56 -1.63 6.41 1.94
CA LEU A 56 -0.21 6.05 2.09
C LEU A 56 0.25 6.12 3.55
N ALA A 57 -0.17 7.13 4.32
CA ALA A 57 0.17 7.24 5.73
C ALA A 57 -0.44 6.10 6.55
N ARG A 58 -1.70 5.74 6.28
CA ARG A 58 -2.39 4.60 6.89
C ARG A 58 -1.67 3.29 6.57
N LEU A 59 -1.41 3.02 5.29
CA LEU A 59 -0.75 1.79 4.84
C LEU A 59 0.66 1.65 5.41
N ARG A 60 1.42 2.75 5.49
CA ARG A 60 2.74 2.75 6.14
C ARG A 60 2.64 2.35 7.62
N THR A 61 1.67 2.89 8.34
CA THR A 61 1.46 2.55 9.75
C THR A 61 1.11 1.07 9.91
N GLU A 62 0.22 0.57 9.06
CA GLU A 62 -0.19 -0.84 9.07
C GLU A 62 0.98 -1.78 8.74
N LEU A 63 1.81 -1.43 7.76
CA LEU A 63 3.03 -2.17 7.43
C LEU A 63 4.02 -2.21 8.59
N GLU A 64 4.24 -1.09 9.29
CA GLU A 64 5.15 -1.09 10.45
C GLU A 64 4.62 -1.96 11.60
N VAL A 65 3.31 -1.99 11.83
CA VAL A 65 2.70 -2.92 12.80
C VAL A 65 2.94 -4.38 12.40
N TYR A 66 2.81 -4.71 11.11
CA TYR A 66 3.08 -6.06 10.63
C TYR A 66 4.55 -6.44 10.75
N LYS A 67 5.49 -5.56 10.39
CA LYS A 67 6.93 -5.80 10.57
C LYS A 67 7.30 -6.06 12.03
N GLN A 68 6.77 -5.24 12.95
CA GLN A 68 7.02 -5.45 14.38
C GLN A 68 6.48 -6.80 14.87
N ARG A 69 5.29 -7.20 14.40
CA ARG A 69 4.73 -8.52 14.71
C ARG A 69 5.59 -9.66 14.15
N GLU A 70 6.08 -9.52 12.93
CA GLU A 70 6.95 -10.49 12.27
C GLU A 70 8.28 -10.66 13.03
N GLU A 71 8.94 -9.56 13.42
CA GLU A 71 10.17 -9.60 14.21
C GLU A 71 9.96 -10.32 15.56
N LEU A 72 8.86 -10.02 16.26
CA LEU A 72 8.52 -10.69 17.51
C LEU A 72 8.29 -12.20 17.29
N TRP A 73 7.61 -12.55 16.20
CA TRP A 73 7.37 -13.96 15.84
C TRP A 73 8.66 -14.69 15.51
N GLN A 74 9.56 -14.06 14.76
CA GLN A 74 10.88 -14.62 14.42
C GLN A 74 11.72 -14.86 15.67
N ARG A 75 11.79 -13.89 16.59
CA ARG A 75 12.51 -14.05 17.87
C ARG A 75 11.95 -15.21 18.69
N ARG A 76 10.61 -15.29 18.79
CA ARG A 76 9.94 -16.38 19.50
C ARG A 76 10.25 -17.73 18.86
N TRP A 77 10.24 -17.83 17.53
CA TRP A 77 10.62 -19.05 16.81
C TRP A 77 12.07 -19.47 17.07
N GLN A 78 13.01 -18.52 17.08
CA GLN A 78 14.41 -18.79 17.42
C GLN A 78 14.57 -19.35 18.84
N GLN A 79 13.86 -18.77 19.83
CA GLN A 79 13.85 -19.27 21.20
C GLN A 79 13.29 -20.69 21.29
N ILE A 80 12.16 -20.97 20.61
CA ILE A 80 11.56 -22.31 20.56
C ILE A 80 12.55 -23.31 19.94
N ALA A 81 13.14 -22.98 18.80
CA ALA A 81 14.09 -23.85 18.10
C ALA A 81 15.30 -24.19 18.99
N PHE A 82 15.85 -23.20 19.70
CA PHE A 82 16.95 -23.39 20.65
C PHE A 82 16.58 -24.40 21.75
N HIS A 83 15.43 -24.22 22.39
CA HIS A 83 15.01 -25.10 23.49
C HIS A 83 14.55 -26.48 23.03
N VAL A 84 13.90 -26.60 21.87
CA VAL A 84 13.57 -27.89 21.23
C VAL A 84 14.85 -28.70 21.03
N ARG A 85 15.90 -28.06 20.50
CA ARG A 85 17.21 -28.72 20.31
C ARG A 85 17.85 -29.11 21.64
N GLN A 86 17.85 -28.22 22.63
CA GLN A 86 18.40 -28.48 23.97
C GLN A 86 17.71 -29.67 24.66
N LYS A 87 16.40 -29.83 24.47
CA LYS A 87 15.59 -30.94 25.00
C LYS A 87 15.70 -32.23 24.18
N GLY A 88 16.52 -32.26 23.13
CA GLY A 88 16.69 -33.44 22.26
C GLY A 88 15.48 -33.75 21.37
N ILE A 89 14.54 -32.80 21.23
CA ILE A 89 13.34 -32.98 20.42
C ILE A 89 13.71 -32.72 18.94
N GLN A 90 13.23 -33.59 18.04
CA GLN A 90 13.43 -33.40 16.60
C GLN A 90 12.43 -32.38 16.07
N MET A 91 12.92 -31.31 15.43
CA MET A 91 12.04 -30.25 14.91
C MET A 91 10.99 -30.78 13.92
N ALA A 92 11.36 -31.74 13.06
CA ALA A 92 10.44 -32.38 12.10
C ALA A 92 9.25 -33.10 12.77
N SER A 93 9.37 -33.48 14.05
CA SER A 93 8.27 -34.08 14.80
C SER A 93 7.31 -33.05 15.40
N VAL A 94 7.79 -31.82 15.60
CA VAL A 94 7.03 -30.69 16.16
C VAL A 94 6.36 -29.89 15.05
N ASP A 95 7.12 -29.56 14.00
CA ASP A 95 6.66 -28.84 12.82
C ASP A 95 6.19 -29.81 11.73
N LYS A 96 5.18 -30.62 12.07
CA LYS A 96 4.51 -31.52 11.14
C LYS A 96 3.16 -30.92 10.77
N ALA A 97 2.84 -31.00 9.48
CA ALA A 97 1.50 -30.66 9.02
C ALA A 97 0.47 -31.53 9.79
N PRO A 98 -0.69 -30.94 10.17
CA PRO A 98 -1.78 -31.75 10.69
C PRO A 98 -2.20 -32.79 9.64
N PRO A 99 -2.74 -33.94 10.07
CA PRO A 99 -3.29 -34.94 9.14
C PRO A 99 -4.32 -34.31 8.19
N ASP A 100 -4.45 -34.85 6.98
CA ASP A 100 -5.41 -34.35 6.00
C ASP A 100 -6.82 -34.24 6.59
N GLY A 101 -7.38 -33.03 6.56
CA GLY A 101 -8.71 -32.71 7.09
C GLY A 101 -8.77 -32.40 8.59
N ALA A 102 -7.64 -32.37 9.30
CA ALA A 102 -7.59 -31.93 10.69
C ALA A 102 -7.36 -30.42 10.77
N ASP A 103 -8.30 -29.72 11.42
CA ASP A 103 -8.15 -28.29 11.68
C ASP A 103 -7.11 -28.04 12.77
N LEU A 104 -6.28 -27.01 12.55
CA LEU A 104 -5.43 -26.50 13.62
C LEU A 104 -6.30 -25.85 14.70
N PRO A 105 -5.90 -25.91 15.98
CA PRO A 105 -6.65 -25.27 17.05
C PRO A 105 -6.78 -23.77 16.77
N SER A 106 -7.99 -23.23 16.98
CA SER A 106 -8.23 -21.79 16.92
C SER A 106 -7.31 -21.03 17.88
N ASN A 107 -7.19 -19.71 17.73
CA ASN A 107 -6.35 -18.90 18.62
C ASN A 107 -6.72 -19.07 20.11
N THR A 108 -8.02 -19.21 20.42
CA THR A 108 -8.51 -19.39 21.79
C THR A 108 -8.16 -20.78 22.33
N GLU A 109 -8.28 -21.82 21.50
CA GLU A 109 -7.90 -23.19 21.87
C GLU A 109 -6.38 -23.32 22.04
N SER A 110 -5.62 -22.78 21.09
CA SER A 110 -4.16 -22.69 21.17
C SER A 110 -3.71 -22.01 22.46
N ALA A 111 -4.33 -20.89 22.84
CA ALA A 111 -4.04 -20.21 24.10
C ALA A 111 -4.36 -21.07 25.34
N LYS A 112 -5.50 -21.78 25.34
CA LYS A 112 -5.87 -22.70 26.43
C LYS A 112 -4.87 -23.85 26.56
N ILE A 113 -4.44 -24.44 25.45
CA ILE A 113 -3.44 -25.52 25.42
C ILE A 113 -2.12 -24.99 25.99
N LEU A 114 -1.61 -23.87 25.48
CA LEU A 114 -0.34 -23.29 25.93
C LEU A 114 -0.34 -22.93 27.41
N LYS A 115 -1.45 -22.39 27.93
CA LYS A 115 -1.59 -22.05 29.35
C LYS A 115 -1.35 -23.23 30.30
N MET A 116 -1.59 -24.46 29.86
CA MET A 116 -1.31 -25.66 30.66
C MET A 116 0.20 -25.89 30.88
N PHE A 117 1.03 -25.33 30.01
CA PHE A 117 2.49 -25.45 30.02
C PHE A 117 3.20 -24.23 30.63
N ASP A 118 2.47 -23.15 30.94
CA ASP A 118 3.00 -21.95 31.63
C ASP A 118 3.25 -22.16 33.14
N LYS A 119 3.29 -23.41 33.61
CA LYS A 119 3.63 -23.70 35.01
C LYS A 119 5.12 -23.47 35.22
N GLU A 120 5.50 -22.99 36.40
CA GLU A 120 6.91 -22.86 36.78
C GLU A 120 7.62 -24.19 36.50
N ILE A 121 8.68 -24.12 35.67
CA ILE A 121 9.58 -25.25 35.49
C ILE A 121 10.22 -25.47 36.87
N PRO A 122 10.02 -26.63 37.53
CA PRO A 122 10.65 -26.88 38.82
C PRO A 122 12.15 -26.65 38.68
N PRO A 123 12.81 -26.02 39.66
CA PRO A 123 14.26 -25.81 39.58
C PRO A 123 14.91 -27.17 39.38
N SER A 124 15.43 -27.40 38.17
CA SER A 124 16.17 -28.60 37.85
C SER A 124 17.45 -28.55 38.67
N GLY A 125 17.50 -29.30 39.76
CA GLY A 125 18.72 -29.50 40.52
C GLY A 125 19.82 -30.08 39.61
N ARG A 126 21.01 -29.46 39.69
CA ARG A 126 22.29 -29.74 38.98
C ARG A 126 22.33 -29.16 37.55
N VAL A 127 23.32 -28.33 37.17
CA VAL A 127 24.70 -28.08 37.66
C VAL A 127 24.94 -26.59 37.87
#